data_AF-A0A1E8FF28-F1
#
_entry.id   AF-A0A1E8FF28-F1
#
_cell.length_a   1.000
_cell.length_b   1.000
_cell.length_c   1.000
_cell.angle_alpha   90.00
_cell.angle_beta   90.00
_cell.angle_gamma   90.00
#
_symmetry.space_group_name_H-M   'P 1'
#
loop_
_entity.id
_entity.type
_entity.pdbx_description
1 polymer ?
#
loop_
_entity_poly.entity_id
_entity_poly.type
_entity_poly.pdbx_seq_one_letter_code
_entity_poly.pdbx_strand_id
1 'polypeptide(L)'
;MLKFAVLMALAFLFTGSVNAVDNKEFAICAKKTGDLSRLECYDNLADKDNLKGNQQQPLNMKSKGKWQVSITKNPVDDSKSVTFSTVLTHTPSDSLGF
;
A
#
# COMPACT_ATOMS: atom_id res chain seq x y z
N MET A 1 32.66 -0.16 18.66
CA MET A 1 32.28 1.26 18.43
C MET A 1 31.91 1.50 16.96
N LEU A 2 32.82 1.28 15.99
CA LEU A 2 32.59 1.54 14.56
C LEU A 2 31.41 0.74 13.93
N LYS A 3 31.24 -0.53 14.32
CA LYS A 3 30.13 -1.39 13.85
C LYS A 3 28.74 -0.88 14.26
N PHE A 4 28.61 -0.26 15.44
CA PHE A 4 27.34 0.30 15.91
C PHE A 4 27.00 1.61 15.20
N ALA A 5 28.01 2.41 14.85
CA ALA A 5 27.82 3.62 14.05
C ALA A 5 27.35 3.31 12.62
N VAL A 6 27.87 2.23 12.00
CA VAL A 6 27.44 1.78 10.66
C VAL A 6 25.98 1.29 10.67
N LEU A 7 25.56 0.54 11.70
CA LEU A 7 24.17 0.09 11.84
C LEU A 7 23.18 1.24 12.03
N MET A 8 23.58 2.29 12.75
CA MET A 8 22.74 3.47 12.99
C MET A 8 22.62 4.38 11.75
N ALA A 9 23.66 4.46 10.93
CA ALA A 9 23.63 5.18 9.65
C ALA A 9 22.75 4.50 8.60
N LEU A 10 22.68 3.16 8.61
CA LEU A 10 21.87 2.39 7.65
C LEU A 10 20.36 2.48 7.92
N ALA A 11 19.97 2.74 9.17
CA ALA A 11 18.57 2.88 9.58
C ALA A 11 17.91 4.19 9.07
N PHE A 12 18.70 5.20 8.71
CA PHE A 12 18.18 6.49 8.21
C PHE A 12 17.68 6.43 6.75
N LEU A 13 18.00 5.37 6.01
CA LEU A 13 17.61 5.23 4.60
C LEU A 13 16.16 4.78 4.39
N PHE A 14 15.44 4.43 5.48
CA PHE A 14 14.05 3.98 5.43
C PHE A 14 13.07 5.04 5.96
N THR A 15 13.15 6.28 5.47
CA THR A 15 12.02 7.22 5.60
C THR A 15 11.06 6.96 4.45
N GLY A 16 10.01 6.18 4.69
CA GLY A 16 8.92 6.04 3.72
C GLY A 16 8.23 7.39 3.51
N SER A 17 8.11 7.83 2.27
CA SER A 17 7.35 9.03 1.91
C SER A 17 5.86 8.75 2.08
N VAL A 18 5.22 9.44 3.03
CA VAL A 18 3.76 9.50 3.11
C VAL A 18 3.32 10.51 2.06
N ASN A 19 2.82 10.04 0.92
CA ASN A 19 2.30 10.91 -0.13
C ASN A 19 0.92 11.45 0.31
N ALA A 20 0.91 12.66 0.86
CA ALA A 20 -0.31 13.41 1.08
C ALA A 20 -0.48 14.42 -0.06
N VAL A 21 -1.65 14.42 -0.70
CA VAL A 21 -1.97 15.39 -1.76
C VAL A 21 -1.97 16.79 -1.18
N ASP A 22 -1.34 17.74 -1.88
CA ASP A 22 -1.36 19.13 -1.49
C ASP A 22 -2.77 19.75 -1.66
N ASN A 23 -3.30 20.35 -0.59
CA ASN A 23 -4.66 20.92 -0.57
C ASN A 23 -4.86 22.03 -1.61
N LYS A 24 -3.81 22.78 -1.98
CA LYS A 24 -3.88 23.85 -2.98
C LYS A 24 -4.03 23.27 -4.38
N GLU A 25 -3.30 22.20 -4.70
CA GLU A 25 -3.43 21.51 -5.98
C GLU A 25 -4.79 20.83 -6.14
N PHE A 26 -5.29 20.23 -5.07
CA PHE A 26 -6.64 19.69 -5.03
C PHE A 26 -7.71 20.78 -5.30
N ALA A 27 -7.57 21.95 -4.68
CA ALA A 27 -8.45 23.09 -4.90
C ALA A 27 -8.35 23.67 -6.33
N ILE A 28 -7.18 23.57 -6.97
CA ILE A 28 -6.99 23.97 -8.38
C ILE A 28 -7.80 23.07 -9.32
N CYS A 29 -7.89 21.77 -9.04
CA CYS A 29 -8.75 20.88 -9.81
C CYS A 29 -10.24 21.15 -9.54
N ALA A 30 -10.62 21.44 -8.29
CA ALA A 30 -12.02 21.71 -7.93
C ALA A 30 -12.63 22.91 -8.68
N LYS A 31 -11.83 23.94 -9.00
CA LYS A 31 -12.28 25.14 -9.72
C LYS A 31 -12.38 24.96 -11.25
N LYS A 32 -11.97 23.83 -11.82
CA LYS A 32 -12.03 23.59 -13.27
C LYS A 32 -13.50 23.53 -13.72
N THR A 33 -13.83 24.30 -14.74
CA THR A 33 -15.14 24.23 -15.41
C THR A 33 -15.12 23.11 -16.45
N GLY A 34 -16.15 22.27 -16.43
CA GLY A 34 -16.26 21.10 -17.31
C GLY A 34 -15.85 19.81 -16.61
N ASP A 35 -16.76 18.83 -16.62
CA ASP A 35 -16.60 17.59 -15.87
C ASP A 35 -15.38 16.79 -16.31
N LEU A 36 -15.13 16.71 -17.62
CA LEU A 36 -14.00 15.96 -18.17
C LEU A 36 -12.66 16.61 -17.79
N SER A 37 -12.54 17.93 -17.94
CA SER A 37 -11.30 18.66 -17.57
C SER A 37 -11.04 18.68 -16.07
N ARG A 38 -12.10 18.64 -15.26
CA ARG A 38 -11.99 18.50 -13.81
C ARG A 38 -11.52 17.09 -13.44
N LEU A 39 -12.09 16.06 -14.06
CA LEU A 39 -11.72 14.67 -13.82
C LEU A 39 -10.26 14.41 -14.22
N GLU A 40 -9.86 14.83 -15.42
CA GLU A 40 -8.48 14.73 -15.91
C GLU A 40 -7.48 15.44 -14.98
N CYS A 41 -7.86 16.57 -14.38
CA CYS A 41 -7.01 17.27 -13.42
C CYS A 41 -6.75 16.41 -12.17
N TYR A 42 -7.78 15.78 -11.61
CA TYR A 42 -7.64 14.89 -10.46
C TYR A 42 -6.84 13.63 -10.81
N ASP A 43 -7.07 13.04 -11.98
CA ASP A 43 -6.34 11.86 -12.43
C ASP A 43 -4.85 12.13 -12.59
N ASN A 44 -4.48 13.31 -13.10
CA ASN A 44 -3.09 13.74 -13.20
C ASN A 44 -2.45 14.00 -11.83
N LEU A 45 -3.21 14.56 -10.89
CA LEU A 45 -2.73 14.78 -9.52
C LEU A 45 -2.46 13.45 -8.80
N ALA A 46 -3.37 12.49 -8.94
CA ALA A 46 -3.20 11.14 -8.39
C ALA A 46 -2.01 10.40 -9.02
N ASP A 47 -1.72 10.61 -10.31
CA ASP A 47 -0.55 10.04 -10.97
C ASP A 47 0.75 10.63 -10.41
N LYS A 48 0.81 11.96 -10.34
CA LYS A 48 1.98 12.70 -9.84
C LYS A 48 2.36 12.28 -8.43
N ASP A 49 1.36 12.06 -7.57
CA ASP A 49 1.57 11.69 -6.17
C ASP A 49 1.67 10.16 -5.96
N ASN A 50 1.71 9.38 -7.04
CA ASN A 50 1.75 7.90 -7.03
C ASN A 50 0.60 7.26 -6.24
N LEU A 51 -0.55 7.90 -6.26
CA LEU A 51 -1.79 7.43 -5.62
C LEU A 51 -2.69 6.66 -6.60
N LYS A 52 -2.26 6.50 -7.85
CA LYS A 52 -2.99 5.67 -8.82
C LYS A 52 -3.04 4.23 -8.35
N GLY A 53 -4.27 3.74 -8.24
CA GLY A 53 -4.55 2.36 -7.90
C GLY A 53 -4.46 2.06 -6.40
N ASN A 54 -4.54 0.77 -6.16
CA ASN A 54 -4.76 0.17 -4.86
C ASN A 54 -3.52 0.23 -3.97
N GLN A 55 -3.64 0.83 -2.78
CA GLN A 55 -2.52 0.96 -1.85
C GLN A 55 -2.51 -0.21 -0.86
N GLN A 56 -1.33 -0.81 -0.65
CA GLN A 56 -1.17 -1.85 0.36
C GLN A 56 -1.27 -1.24 1.76
N GLN A 57 -2.18 -1.77 2.58
CA GLN A 57 -2.29 -1.35 3.96
C GLN A 57 -1.55 -2.34 4.86
N PRO A 58 -0.65 -1.90 5.75
CA PRO A 58 0.01 -2.78 6.70
C PRO A 58 -1.04 -3.42 7.61
N LEU A 59 -0.98 -4.75 7.71
CA LEU A 59 -1.89 -5.54 8.51
C LEU A 59 -1.28 -5.81 9.87
N ASN A 60 -1.95 -5.35 10.93
CA ASN A 60 -1.62 -5.75 12.30
C ASN A 60 -2.46 -6.99 12.66
N MET A 61 -2.07 -8.14 12.13
CA MET A 61 -2.75 -9.42 12.41
C MET A 61 -1.99 -10.24 13.45
N LYS A 62 -2.61 -10.42 14.61
CA LYS A 62 -2.23 -11.42 15.62
C LYS A 62 -2.81 -12.78 15.17
N SER A 63 -2.20 -13.41 14.16
CA SER A 63 -2.81 -14.55 13.46
C SER A 63 -3.07 -15.75 14.37
N LYS A 64 -4.33 -16.24 14.41
CA LYS A 64 -4.66 -17.61 14.79
C LYS A 64 -5.00 -18.40 13.51
N GLY A 65 -4.07 -19.23 13.02
CA GLY A 65 -4.23 -20.10 11.83
C GLY A 65 -3.45 -19.66 10.57
N LYS A 66 -3.36 -20.55 9.56
CA LYS A 66 -2.62 -20.37 8.27
C LYS A 66 -3.35 -19.48 7.25
N TRP A 67 -4.08 -18.47 7.71
CA TRP A 67 -4.81 -17.55 6.86
C TRP A 67 -3.93 -16.33 6.56
N GLN A 68 -3.73 -16.07 5.27
CA GLN A 68 -3.21 -14.80 4.80
C GLN A 68 -4.38 -13.89 4.48
N VAL A 69 -4.42 -12.75 5.15
CA VAL A 69 -5.33 -11.66 4.79
C VAL A 69 -4.51 -10.61 4.07
N SER A 70 -5.08 -10.02 3.03
CA SER A 70 -4.56 -8.82 2.37
C SER A 70 -5.65 -7.77 2.40
N ILE A 71 -5.34 -6.58 2.92
CA ILE A 71 -6.25 -5.43 2.87
C ILE A 71 -5.61 -4.40 1.95
N THR A 72 -6.43 -3.95 1.02
CA THR A 72 -6.06 -2.96 0.03
C THR A 72 -7.03 -1.81 0.14
N LYS A 73 -6.51 -0.60 0.34
CA LYS A 73 -7.32 0.61 0.45
C LYS A 73 -7.18 1.42 -0.84
N ASN A 74 -8.30 1.84 -1.41
CA ASN A 74 -8.30 2.83 -2.48
C ASN A 74 -8.07 4.22 -1.86
N PRO A 75 -7.03 4.96 -2.29
CA PRO A 75 -6.72 6.28 -1.74
C PRO A 75 -7.67 7.38 -2.24
N VAL A 76 -8.48 7.12 -3.27
CA VAL A 76 -9.35 8.12 -3.92
C VAL A 76 -10.74 8.19 -3.28
N ASP A 77 -11.32 7.06 -2.90
CA ASP A 77 -12.73 6.96 -2.46
C ASP A 77 -12.92 6.29 -1.08
N ASP A 78 -11.82 6.05 -0.37
CA ASP A 78 -11.77 5.36 0.93
C ASP A 78 -12.32 3.91 0.94
N SER A 79 -12.59 3.32 -0.22
CA SER A 79 -13.05 1.93 -0.33
C SER A 79 -11.95 0.94 0.10
N LYS A 80 -12.38 -0.22 0.61
CA LYS A 80 -11.48 -1.28 1.13
C LYS A 80 -11.80 -2.61 0.46
N SER A 81 -10.78 -3.23 -0.12
CA SER A 81 -10.82 -4.61 -0.60
C SER A 81 -10.12 -5.51 0.40
N VAL A 82 -10.77 -6.62 0.78
CA VAL A 82 -10.23 -7.61 1.72
C VAL A 82 -10.16 -8.96 1.00
N THR A 83 -8.94 -9.49 0.88
CA THR A 83 -8.69 -10.81 0.29
C THR A 83 -8.28 -11.79 1.37
N PHE A 84 -8.92 -12.95 1.41
CA PHE A 84 -8.52 -14.08 2.25
C PHE A 84 -7.93 -15.18 1.37
N SER A 85 -6.77 -15.67 1.74
CA SER A 85 -6.12 -16.81 1.09
C SER A 85 -5.53 -17.75 2.13
N THR A 86 -5.46 -19.04 1.80
CA THR A 86 -4.76 -20.03 2.62
C THR A 86 -3.34 -20.20 2.07
N VAL A 87 -2.37 -20.39 2.97
CA VAL A 87 -1.04 -20.85 2.53
C VAL A 87 -1.17 -22.34 2.20
N LEU A 88 -1.07 -22.72 0.92
CA LEU A 88 -0.86 -24.12 0.54
C LEU A 88 0.54 -24.52 1.05
N THR A 89 0.61 -25.10 2.23
CA THR A 89 1.82 -25.80 2.64
C THR A 89 1.88 -27.10 1.84
N HIS A 90 2.73 -27.17 0.82
CA HIS A 90 3.13 -28.46 0.25
C HIS A 90 3.79 -29.26 1.37
N THR A 91 3.04 -30.17 1.98
CA THR A 91 3.64 -31.27 2.75
C THR A 91 4.28 -32.18 1.72
N PRO A 92 5.61 -32.41 1.75
CA PRO A 92 6.18 -33.53 1.03
C PRO A 92 5.42 -34.76 1.54
N SER A 93 4.81 -35.50 0.62
CA SER A 93 4.19 -36.78 0.92
C SER A 93 5.20 -37.63 1.70
N ASP A 94 4.85 -37.98 2.95
CA ASP A 94 5.56 -38.98 3.73
C ASP A 94 5.75 -40.22 2.86
N SER A 95 7.01 -40.57 2.61
CA SER A 95 7.37 -41.81 1.95
C SER A 95 7.31 -42.97 2.96
N LEU A 96 6.51 -43.98 2.61
CA LEU A 96 6.54 -45.40 3.01
C LEU A 96 5.99 -45.79 4.38
N GLY A 97 4.91 -46.57 4.32
CA GLY A 97 4.32 -47.27 5.45
C GLY A 97 3.21 -48.26 5.05
N PHE A 98 3.45 -49.10 4.03
CA PHE A 98 2.89 -50.46 3.85
C PHE A 98 3.85 -51.27 2.98
#